data_AF-A0A162QVV7-F1
#
_entry.id   AF-A0A162QVV7-F1
#
_cell.length_a   1.000
_cell.length_b   1.000
_cell.length_c   1.000
_cell.angle_alpha   90.00
_cell.angle_beta   90.00
_cell.angle_gamma   90.00
#
_symmetry.space_group_name_H-M   'P 1'
#
loop_
_entity.id
_entity.type
_entity.pdbx_description
1 polymer ?
#
loop_
_entity_poly.entity_id
_entity_poly.type
_entity_poly.pdbx_seq_one_letter_code
_entity_poly.pdbx_strand_id
1 'polypeptide(L)'
;MLLLLVLIASCKKDEAKPAVPEILSVSTIKKTDSLIYEGNMGDWIAIHGTSLANIMEIKLNDVLVDLEEIYEENGVVYLQIPVKLPIEITDKLYLTTKGGASVLNFKVNSPDLELTGMFNEYTLPGDTIRIYGKFLQLYEVDASNSVVLFGEMESPVIAATDNYLTAKVPATVQPNVKVKLRNNKYNAEAVCPGYYQDKNHVITSFDSDFPYTSGTGQQWVGAGPEPKPTSGNYIRFEVDQQKYPNGLGWFYLMENSYDYQLDMIQHPEKYVLKFELNMGLPIRKTNFFIYYYWAVAPSPIGGDFFTVQNLGRWQTIAIPLEKIIPMGNTGTSTSFSLNFRVENFSPVEQVAMYFDNFRIYKKGE
;
A
#
# COMPACT_ATOMS: atom_id res chain seq x y z
N MET A 1 22.80 91.80 33.11
CA MET A 1 22.42 90.83 32.06
C MET A 1 22.77 89.45 32.59
N LEU A 2 21.77 88.71 33.08
CA LEU A 2 21.93 87.43 33.76
C LEU A 2 21.88 86.33 32.67
N LEU A 3 22.99 85.61 32.47
CA LEU A 3 23.09 84.52 31.49
C LEU A 3 22.57 83.23 32.14
N LEU A 4 21.37 82.81 31.74
CA LEU A 4 20.75 81.56 32.18
C LEU A 4 21.29 80.42 31.30
N LEU A 5 22.12 79.55 31.89
CA LEU A 5 22.63 78.34 31.25
C LEU A 5 21.58 77.23 31.38
N VAL A 6 20.94 76.84 30.27
CA VAL A 6 20.04 75.67 30.22
C VAL A 6 20.87 74.43 29.91
N LEU A 7 21.01 73.55 30.90
CA LEU A 7 21.57 72.21 30.72
C LEU A 7 20.49 71.28 30.16
N ILE A 8 20.69 70.81 28.94
CA ILE A 8 19.84 69.79 28.32
C ILE A 8 20.40 68.42 28.73
N ALA A 9 19.72 67.73 29.64
CA ALA A 9 20.02 66.35 29.98
C ALA A 9 19.51 65.43 28.86
N SER A 10 20.42 64.73 28.19
CA SER A 10 20.10 63.67 27.22
C SER A 10 19.77 62.39 27.98
N CYS A 11 18.48 62.01 28.00
CA CYS A 11 18.07 60.67 28.41
C CYS A 11 18.54 59.67 27.34
N LYS A 12 19.54 58.84 27.68
CA LYS A 12 19.77 57.59 26.96
C LYS A 12 18.53 56.71 27.21
N LYS A 13 17.79 56.36 26.16
CA LYS A 13 16.81 55.27 26.24
C LYS A 13 17.61 53.99 26.40
N ASP A 14 17.61 53.43 27.61
CA ASP A 14 17.98 52.04 27.79
C ASP A 14 16.98 51.20 26.98
N GLU A 15 17.48 50.47 25.98
CA GLU A 15 16.66 49.49 25.27
C GLU A 15 16.20 48.45 26.28
N ALA A 16 14.89 48.38 26.52
CA ALA A 16 14.31 47.39 27.41
C ALA A 16 14.69 46.00 26.91
N LYS A 17 15.25 45.17 27.79
CA LYS A 17 15.57 43.78 27.45
C LYS A 17 14.29 43.08 26.97
N PRO A 18 14.32 42.35 25.85
CA PRO A 18 13.14 41.63 25.38
C PRO A 18 12.68 40.60 26.44
N ALA A 19 11.38 40.51 26.67
CA ALA A 19 10.80 39.57 27.63
C ALA A 19 10.90 38.12 27.12
N VAL A 20 11.04 37.17 28.06
CA VAL A 20 11.06 35.74 27.74
C VAL A 20 9.68 35.32 27.20
N PRO A 21 9.60 34.58 26.08
CA PRO A 21 8.33 34.10 25.56
C PRO A 21 7.70 33.05 26.49
N GLU A 22 6.37 33.02 26.55
CA GLU A 22 5.61 31.99 27.25
C GLU A 22 4.56 31.40 26.33
N ILE A 23 4.63 30.09 26.08
CA ILE A 23 3.58 29.33 25.41
C ILE A 23 2.56 28.93 26.48
N LEU A 24 1.33 29.43 26.37
CA LEU A 24 0.25 29.13 27.30
C LEU A 24 -0.54 27.90 26.87
N SER A 25 -0.87 27.81 25.58
CA SER A 25 -1.65 26.70 25.04
C SER A 25 -1.59 26.60 23.52
N VAL A 26 -2.10 25.50 22.98
CA VAL A 26 -2.29 25.30 21.54
C VAL A 26 -3.75 24.96 21.29
N SER A 27 -4.33 25.48 20.21
CA SER A 27 -5.67 25.12 19.73
C SER A 27 -5.67 24.93 18.21
N THR A 28 -6.79 24.44 17.67
CA THR A 28 -6.99 24.45 16.21
C THR A 28 -7.38 25.85 15.74
N ILE A 29 -7.05 26.20 14.50
CA ILE A 29 -7.45 27.51 13.94
C ILE A 29 -8.97 27.69 13.80
N LYS A 30 -9.74 26.60 13.78
CA LYS A 30 -11.21 26.62 13.65
C LYS A 30 -11.94 26.74 14.99
N LYS A 31 -11.27 26.38 16.09
CA LYS A 31 -11.80 26.38 17.45
C LYS A 31 -10.73 26.85 18.40
N THR A 32 -10.51 28.17 18.42
CA THR A 32 -9.44 28.79 19.20
C THR A 32 -9.59 28.57 20.71
N ASP A 33 -10.82 28.35 21.18
CA ASP A 33 -11.15 28.11 22.59
C ASP A 33 -10.96 26.64 23.02
N SER A 34 -10.67 25.73 22.09
CA SER A 34 -10.50 24.30 22.35
C SER A 34 -9.02 23.93 22.36
N LEU A 35 -8.50 23.65 23.56
CA LEU A 35 -7.11 23.26 23.74
C LEU A 35 -6.84 21.87 23.17
N ILE A 36 -5.70 21.74 22.49
CA ILE A 36 -5.17 20.47 21.98
C ILE A 36 -3.76 20.24 22.50
N TYR A 37 -3.41 18.97 22.68
CA TYR A 37 -2.09 18.52 23.12
C TYR A 37 -1.37 17.70 22.05
N GLU A 38 -2.03 17.47 20.93
CA GLU A 38 -1.50 16.77 19.78
C GLU A 38 -2.12 17.32 18.48
N GLY A 39 -1.42 17.12 17.36
CA GLY A 39 -1.90 17.45 16.02
C GLY A 39 -1.24 16.57 14.96
N ASN A 40 -1.85 16.44 13.80
CA ASN A 40 -1.27 15.67 12.69
C ASN A 40 -0.33 16.56 11.86
N MET A 41 0.62 15.95 11.18
CA MET A 41 1.38 16.62 10.13
C MET A 41 0.45 17.30 9.12
N GLY A 42 0.74 18.55 8.76
CA GLY A 42 -0.09 19.35 7.86
C GLY A 42 -1.31 20.02 8.53
N ASP A 43 -1.60 19.77 9.80
CA ASP A 43 -2.67 20.49 10.50
C ASP A 43 -2.25 21.95 10.76
N TRP A 44 -3.21 22.86 10.62
CA TRP A 44 -3.06 24.24 11.06
C TRP A 44 -3.40 24.38 12.54
N ILE A 45 -2.46 24.93 13.31
CA ILE A 45 -2.59 25.17 14.75
C ILE A 45 -2.41 26.65 15.09
N ALA A 46 -2.93 27.03 16.27
CA ALA A 46 -2.79 28.35 16.85
C ALA A 46 -2.09 28.20 18.22
N ILE A 47 -0.92 28.83 18.37
CA ILE A 47 -0.13 28.86 19.60
C ILE A 47 -0.46 30.16 20.32
N HIS A 48 -1.02 30.05 21.52
CA HIS A 48 -1.41 31.18 22.36
C HIS A 48 -0.31 31.44 23.38
N GLY A 49 0.10 32.69 23.54
CA GLY A 49 1.18 33.00 24.46
C GLY A 49 1.39 34.48 24.72
N THR A 50 2.49 34.77 25.40
CA THR A 50 2.94 36.14 25.67
C THR A 50 4.37 36.32 25.18
N SER A 51 4.73 37.57 24.84
CA SER A 51 6.07 37.95 24.37
C SER A 51 6.54 37.13 23.15
N LEU A 52 5.62 36.79 22.24
CA LEU A 52 5.89 35.96 21.06
C LEU A 52 6.47 36.75 19.87
N ALA A 53 6.52 38.08 19.93
CA ALA A 53 7.04 38.88 18.83
C ALA A 53 8.52 38.60 18.52
N ASN A 54 8.92 38.75 17.25
CA ASN A 54 10.28 38.49 16.76
C ASN A 54 10.74 37.05 16.99
N ILE A 55 9.92 36.09 16.56
CA ILE A 55 10.25 34.67 16.56
C ILE A 55 11.49 34.43 15.71
N MET A 56 12.44 33.71 16.28
CA MET A 56 13.70 33.33 15.66
C MET A 56 13.68 31.85 15.24
N GLU A 57 12.92 31.02 15.94
CA GLU A 57 12.81 29.59 15.65
C GLU A 57 11.53 29.01 16.28
N ILE A 58 10.85 28.12 15.55
CA ILE A 58 9.86 27.20 16.12
C ILE A 58 10.27 25.79 15.69
N LYS A 59 10.27 24.85 16.64
CA LYS A 59 10.45 23.42 16.36
C LYS A 59 9.31 22.61 16.96
N LEU A 60 8.88 21.60 16.21
CA LEU A 60 8.07 20.51 16.71
C LEU A 60 8.96 19.27 16.68
N ASN A 61 9.23 18.69 17.84
CA ASN A 61 10.37 17.77 18.01
C ASN A 61 11.69 18.47 17.58
N ASP A 62 12.44 17.87 16.68
CA ASP A 62 13.62 18.44 16.03
C ASP A 62 13.32 19.06 14.65
N VAL A 63 12.06 19.08 14.23
CA VAL A 63 11.64 19.59 12.92
C VAL A 63 11.36 21.09 12.99
N LEU A 64 12.11 21.85 12.21
CA LEU A 64 11.93 23.30 12.05
C LEU A 64 10.63 23.62 11.31
N VAL A 65 9.90 24.61 11.81
CA VAL A 65 8.81 25.27 11.09
C VAL A 65 9.40 26.36 10.19
N ASP A 66 8.84 26.51 8.99
CA ASP A 66 9.19 27.61 8.09
C ASP A 66 8.58 28.91 8.63
N LEU A 67 9.43 29.85 9.03
CA LEU A 67 9.02 31.14 9.57
C LEU A 67 8.45 32.09 8.50
N GLU A 68 8.64 31.81 7.22
CA GLU A 68 7.97 32.58 6.15
C GLU A 68 6.47 32.21 6.03
N GLU A 69 6.08 31.04 6.55
CA GLU A 69 4.72 30.52 6.48
C GLU A 69 3.91 30.72 7.78
N ILE A 70 4.49 31.34 8.80
CA ILE A 70 3.78 31.65 10.05
C ILE A 70 3.05 32.99 9.97
N TYR A 71 1.97 33.12 10.72
CA TYR A 71 1.23 34.36 10.88
C TYR A 71 1.09 34.70 12.36
N GLU A 72 1.45 35.92 12.76
CA GLU A 72 1.33 36.40 14.14
C GLU A 72 0.24 37.48 14.21
N GLU A 73 -0.76 37.28 15.08
CA GLU A 73 -1.79 38.27 15.35
C GLU A 73 -2.26 38.19 16.81
N ASN A 74 -2.33 39.35 17.48
CA ASN A 74 -2.90 39.49 18.83
C ASN A 74 -2.33 38.51 19.90
N GLY A 75 -1.03 38.20 19.82
CA GLY A 75 -0.38 37.26 20.76
C GLY A 75 -0.64 35.77 20.45
N VAL A 76 -1.11 35.49 19.23
CA VAL A 76 -1.31 34.14 18.71
C VAL A 76 -0.42 33.95 17.48
N VAL A 77 0.25 32.80 17.43
CA VAL A 77 1.07 32.38 16.27
C VAL A 77 0.34 31.23 15.58
N TYR A 78 -0.03 31.45 14.33
CA TYR A 78 -0.67 30.48 13.47
C TYR A 78 0.40 29.86 12.57
N LEU A 79 0.43 28.53 12.53
CA LEU A 79 1.35 27.80 11.69
C LEU A 79 0.76 26.48 11.24
N GLN A 80 1.31 25.93 10.17
CA GLN A 80 1.06 24.55 9.76
C GLN A 80 2.14 23.64 10.36
N ILE A 81 1.72 22.53 10.96
CA ILE A 81 2.66 21.49 11.42
C ILE A 81 3.41 20.94 10.19
N PRO A 82 4.76 20.97 10.16
CA PRO A 82 5.52 20.51 9.00
C PRO A 82 5.23 19.06 8.61
N VAL A 83 5.14 18.79 7.31
CA VAL A 83 5.01 17.43 6.76
C VAL A 83 6.39 16.81 6.58
N LYS A 84 7.04 16.51 7.71
CA LYS A 84 8.38 15.92 7.77
C LYS A 84 8.54 15.12 9.06
N LEU A 85 9.11 13.92 8.96
CA LEU A 85 9.36 13.09 10.12
C LEU A 85 10.53 13.65 10.96
N PRO A 86 10.39 13.65 12.30
CA PRO A 86 11.51 13.95 13.21
C PRO A 86 12.53 12.82 13.22
N ILE A 87 13.80 13.12 13.54
CA ILE A 87 14.80 12.11 13.90
C ILE A 87 14.74 11.84 15.40
N GLU A 88 14.64 12.90 16.20
CA GLU A 88 14.49 12.83 17.65
C GLU A 88 13.06 13.16 18.06
N ILE A 89 12.29 12.15 18.47
CA ILE A 89 10.93 12.32 18.99
C ILE A 89 11.01 12.75 20.46
N THR A 90 10.61 14.00 20.75
CA THR A 90 10.61 14.57 22.10
C THR A 90 9.21 14.88 22.64
N ASP A 91 8.19 14.87 21.76
CA ASP A 91 6.82 15.30 22.00
C ASP A 91 6.71 16.73 22.56
N LYS A 92 7.51 17.64 21.99
CA LYS A 92 7.60 19.04 22.42
C LYS A 92 7.51 20.02 21.27
N LEU A 93 6.91 21.17 21.59
CA LEU A 93 6.94 22.41 20.82
C LEU A 93 7.95 23.35 21.48
N TYR A 94 8.98 23.74 20.74
CA TYR A 94 9.98 24.72 21.15
C TYR A 94 9.73 26.02 20.40
N LEU A 95 9.76 27.15 21.10
CA LEU A 95 9.65 28.48 20.51
C LEU A 95 10.77 29.36 21.06
N THR A 96 11.55 29.97 20.17
CA THR A 96 12.64 30.87 20.52
C THR A 96 12.38 32.25 19.94
N THR A 97 12.48 33.29 20.77
CA THR A 97 12.49 34.70 20.35
C THR A 97 13.81 35.35 20.75
N LYS A 98 13.99 36.64 20.44
CA LYS A 98 15.15 37.41 20.94
C LYS A 98 15.23 37.50 22.47
N GLY A 99 14.11 37.29 23.18
CA GLY A 99 14.04 37.37 24.65
C GLY A 99 14.34 36.07 25.38
N GLY A 100 14.34 34.94 24.69
CA GLY A 100 14.59 33.62 25.29
C GLY A 100 13.85 32.50 24.56
N ALA A 101 13.72 31.37 25.23
CA ALA A 101 13.02 30.20 24.70
C ALA A 101 11.92 29.71 25.64
N SER A 102 10.88 29.14 25.06
CA SER A 102 9.75 28.51 25.73
C SER A 102 9.54 27.10 25.16
N VAL A 103 9.05 26.19 25.99
CA VAL A 103 8.79 24.80 25.60
C VAL A 103 7.47 24.34 26.16
N LEU A 104 6.65 23.69 25.32
CA LEU A 104 5.39 23.07 25.70
C LEU A 104 5.39 21.59 25.27
N ASN A 105 4.77 20.71 26.05
CA ASN A 105 4.49 19.34 25.59
C ASN A 105 3.41 19.39 24.50
N PHE A 106 3.74 18.89 23.32
CA PHE A 106 2.82 18.83 22.19
C PHE A 106 3.26 17.71 21.26
N LYS A 107 2.40 16.71 21.07
CA LYS A 107 2.70 15.53 20.25
C LYS A 107 2.35 15.80 18.78
N VAL A 108 3.24 15.41 17.88
CA VAL A 108 2.94 15.41 16.43
C VAL A 108 2.69 13.98 16.00
N ASN A 109 1.50 13.72 15.46
CA ASN A 109 1.13 12.43 14.92
C ASN A 109 1.58 12.31 13.46
N SER A 110 2.38 11.30 13.17
CA SER A 110 2.82 10.89 11.83
C SER A 110 2.10 9.61 11.40
N PRO A 111 1.78 9.44 10.10
CA PRO A 111 1.27 8.17 9.60
C PRO A 111 2.37 7.10 9.60
N ASP A 112 1.98 5.85 9.81
CA ASP A 112 2.89 4.71 9.75
C ASP A 112 3.29 4.39 8.30
N LEU A 113 4.54 3.98 8.11
CA LEU A 113 5.01 3.40 6.86
C LEU A 113 4.21 2.14 6.55
N GLU A 114 3.66 2.03 5.34
CA GLU A 114 2.78 0.91 4.97
C GLU A 114 3.20 0.29 3.64
N LEU A 115 3.21 -1.04 3.56
CA LEU A 115 3.23 -1.79 2.31
C LEU A 115 1.85 -2.39 2.08
N THR A 116 1.29 -2.23 0.87
CA THR A 116 -0.10 -2.60 0.57
C THR A 116 -0.21 -3.82 -0.34
N GLY A 117 0.89 -4.25 -0.98
CA GLY A 117 0.90 -5.45 -1.80
C GLY A 117 2.07 -5.50 -2.77
N MET A 118 2.19 -6.63 -3.47
CA MET A 118 3.14 -6.81 -4.56
C MET A 118 2.41 -6.76 -5.90
N PHE A 119 3.04 -6.18 -6.92
CA PHE A 119 2.48 -6.19 -8.28
C PHE A 119 2.36 -7.61 -8.85
N ASN A 120 3.38 -8.44 -8.57
CA ASN A 120 3.40 -9.85 -8.89
C ASN A 120 4.13 -10.60 -7.75
N GLU A 121 3.38 -11.32 -6.94
CA GLU A 121 3.86 -12.13 -5.81
C GLU A 121 4.80 -13.26 -6.26
N TYR A 122 4.76 -13.63 -7.55
CA TYR A 122 5.58 -14.67 -8.17
C TYR A 122 6.62 -14.10 -9.15
N THR A 123 7.05 -12.84 -8.95
CA THR A 123 8.19 -12.28 -9.69
C THR A 123 9.40 -13.22 -9.56
N LEU A 124 10.04 -13.59 -10.67
CA LEU A 124 11.11 -14.59 -10.67
C LEU A 124 12.33 -14.11 -9.85
N PRO A 125 13.05 -15.02 -9.16
CA PRO A 125 14.32 -14.70 -8.52
C PRO A 125 15.31 -14.04 -9.50
N GLY A 126 15.95 -12.95 -9.07
CA GLY A 126 16.86 -12.15 -9.89
C GLY A 126 16.19 -11.02 -10.68
N ASP A 127 14.87 -11.07 -10.90
CA ASP A 127 14.12 -10.02 -11.58
C ASP A 127 13.74 -8.87 -10.61
N THR A 128 13.29 -7.75 -11.19
CA THR A 128 12.84 -6.58 -10.42
C THR A 128 11.35 -6.69 -10.09
N ILE A 129 11.02 -6.61 -8.80
CA ILE A 129 9.65 -6.56 -8.31
C ILE A 129 9.23 -5.11 -8.03
N ARG A 130 7.94 -4.82 -8.21
CA ARG A 130 7.28 -3.60 -7.74
C ARG A 130 6.43 -3.93 -6.51
N ILE A 131 6.62 -3.17 -5.44
CA ILE A 131 5.91 -3.31 -4.16
C ILE A 131 5.17 -2.00 -3.89
N TYR A 132 3.87 -2.07 -3.67
CA TYR A 132 3.01 -0.93 -3.37
C TYR A 132 3.07 -0.57 -1.89
N GLY A 133 2.89 0.71 -1.59
CA GLY A 133 2.90 1.22 -0.23
C GLY A 133 2.29 2.61 -0.13
N LYS A 134 2.36 3.19 1.08
CA LYS A 134 1.96 4.56 1.37
C LYS A 134 3.04 5.26 2.17
N PHE A 135 3.09 6.59 2.04
CA PHE A 135 4.01 7.46 2.77
C PHE A 135 5.49 7.18 2.49
N LEU A 136 5.80 6.51 1.37
CA LEU A 136 7.18 6.13 1.05
C LEU A 136 8.09 7.35 0.87
N GLN A 137 7.56 8.47 0.37
CA GLN A 137 8.32 9.72 0.26
C GLN A 137 8.51 10.40 1.61
N LEU A 138 7.50 10.38 2.49
CA LEU A 138 7.59 10.95 3.84
C LEU A 138 8.69 10.28 4.67
N TYR A 139 8.87 8.97 4.50
CA TYR A 139 9.94 8.19 5.12
C TYR A 139 11.27 8.23 4.34
N GLU A 140 11.36 9.03 3.27
CA GLU A 140 12.57 9.14 2.43
C GLU A 140 13.10 7.77 1.99
N VAL A 141 12.21 6.89 1.54
CA VAL A 141 12.55 5.53 1.10
C VAL A 141 13.40 5.59 -0.15
N ASP A 142 14.67 5.21 -0.03
CA ASP A 142 15.63 5.10 -1.14
C ASP A 142 16.71 4.07 -0.84
N ALA A 143 17.67 3.91 -1.75
CA ALA A 143 18.78 2.96 -1.62
C ALA A 143 19.74 3.26 -0.45
N SER A 144 19.78 4.50 0.05
CA SER A 144 20.66 4.93 1.13
C SER A 144 20.03 4.74 2.52
N ASN A 145 18.70 4.82 2.60
CA ASN A 145 17.97 4.80 3.86
C ASN A 145 17.14 3.54 4.06
N SER A 146 16.95 2.69 3.04
CA SER A 146 16.00 1.58 3.10
C SER A 146 16.46 0.30 2.38
N VAL A 147 16.01 -0.83 2.92
CA VAL A 147 16.19 -2.16 2.32
C VAL A 147 14.87 -2.93 2.32
N VAL A 148 14.65 -3.76 1.30
CA VAL A 148 13.55 -4.71 1.23
C VAL A 148 14.06 -6.08 1.66
N LEU A 149 13.41 -6.69 2.65
CA LEU A 149 13.71 -8.03 3.11
C LEU A 149 12.74 -9.03 2.49
N PHE A 150 13.28 -10.10 1.90
CA PHE A 150 12.54 -11.28 1.46
C PHE A 150 12.88 -12.44 2.41
N GLY A 151 12.03 -12.65 3.42
CA GLY A 151 12.43 -13.40 4.61
C GLY A 151 13.59 -12.67 5.31
N GLU A 152 14.73 -13.35 5.42
CA GLU A 152 15.95 -12.80 6.03
C GLU A 152 16.92 -12.17 5.01
N MET A 153 16.64 -12.27 3.70
CA MET A 153 17.54 -11.73 2.67
C MET A 153 17.21 -10.28 2.33
N GLU A 154 18.20 -9.40 2.49
CA GLU A 154 18.08 -7.99 2.14
C GLU A 154 18.35 -7.75 0.65
N SER A 155 17.54 -6.87 0.04
CA SER A 155 17.80 -6.23 -1.25
C SER A 155 17.71 -4.72 -1.07
N PRO A 156 18.69 -3.95 -1.59
CA PRO A 156 18.56 -2.50 -1.67
C PRO A 156 17.31 -2.09 -2.44
N VAL A 157 16.70 -0.98 -2.03
CA VAL A 157 15.69 -0.28 -2.84
C VAL A 157 16.38 0.26 -4.11
N ILE A 158 15.76 0.07 -5.27
CA ILE A 158 16.25 0.61 -6.55
C ILE A 158 15.69 2.01 -6.79
N ALA A 159 14.37 2.15 -6.61
CA ALA A 159 13.65 3.42 -6.77
C ALA A 159 12.36 3.37 -5.97
N ALA A 160 11.90 4.54 -5.50
CA ALA A 160 10.62 4.71 -4.86
C ALA A 160 9.90 5.96 -5.38
N THR A 161 8.59 5.86 -5.41
CA THR A 161 7.62 6.96 -5.49
C THR A 161 6.84 6.96 -4.19
N ASP A 162 5.87 7.86 -4.02
CA ASP A 162 5.04 7.82 -2.81
C ASP A 162 4.17 6.54 -2.70
N ASN A 163 3.80 5.93 -3.83
CA ASN A 163 2.83 4.84 -3.89
C ASN A 163 3.44 3.46 -4.14
N TYR A 164 4.70 3.39 -4.57
CA TYR A 164 5.39 2.13 -4.79
C TYR A 164 6.92 2.29 -4.75
N LEU A 165 7.59 1.19 -4.44
CA LEU A 165 9.03 1.02 -4.60
C LEU A 165 9.37 -0.17 -5.50
N THR A 166 10.63 -0.26 -5.88
CA THR A 166 11.18 -1.40 -6.63
C THR A 166 12.44 -1.93 -5.96
N ALA A 167 12.64 -3.24 -6.04
CA ALA A 167 13.80 -3.95 -5.53
C ALA A 167 14.09 -5.18 -6.40
N LYS A 168 15.30 -5.74 -6.31
CA LYS A 168 15.58 -7.03 -6.94
C LYS A 168 15.13 -8.14 -6.00
N VAL A 169 14.47 -9.16 -6.55
CA VAL A 169 14.24 -10.39 -5.82
C VAL A 169 15.58 -11.13 -5.68
N PRO A 170 16.05 -11.48 -4.46
CA PRO A 170 17.30 -12.22 -4.29
C PRO A 170 17.28 -13.54 -5.07
N ALA A 171 18.35 -13.87 -5.79
CA ALA A 171 18.38 -15.05 -6.66
C ALA A 171 18.21 -16.39 -5.92
N THR A 172 18.53 -16.42 -4.63
CA THR A 172 18.46 -17.59 -3.75
C THR A 172 17.24 -17.59 -2.84
N VAL A 173 16.29 -16.65 -3.05
CA VAL A 173 15.08 -16.55 -2.24
C VAL A 173 14.29 -17.85 -2.26
N GLN A 174 13.83 -18.27 -1.09
CA GLN A 174 12.92 -19.41 -0.97
C GLN A 174 11.48 -18.91 -1.09
N PRO A 175 10.56 -19.73 -1.62
CA PRO A 175 9.15 -19.39 -1.66
C PRO A 175 8.55 -19.30 -0.24
N ASN A 176 7.33 -18.77 -0.16
CA ASN A 176 6.54 -18.69 1.07
C ASN A 176 7.16 -17.82 2.19
N VAL A 177 7.78 -16.69 1.82
CA VAL A 177 8.40 -15.76 2.78
C VAL A 177 7.67 -14.43 2.83
N LYS A 178 7.70 -13.76 4.00
CA LYS A 178 7.20 -12.38 4.12
C LYS A 178 8.14 -11.41 3.43
N VAL A 179 7.55 -10.37 2.84
CA VAL A 179 8.29 -9.22 2.31
C VAL A 179 8.14 -8.05 3.27
N LYS A 180 9.25 -7.42 3.65
CA LYS A 180 9.27 -6.28 4.56
C LYS A 180 10.08 -5.14 3.97
N LEU A 181 9.72 -3.91 4.28
CA LEU A 181 10.55 -2.72 4.07
C LEU A 181 11.09 -2.30 5.43
N ARG A 182 12.40 -2.13 5.54
CA ARG A 182 13.05 -1.52 6.70
C ARG A 182 13.63 -0.17 6.27
N ASN A 183 13.28 0.88 7.00
CA ASN A 183 13.85 2.21 6.88
C ASN A 183 14.78 2.47 8.06
N ASN A 184 16.08 2.60 7.77
CA ASN A 184 17.12 2.77 8.77
C ASN A 184 17.19 4.20 9.32
N LYS A 185 16.73 5.20 8.54
CA LYS A 185 16.79 6.61 8.93
C LYS A 185 15.82 6.93 10.06
N TYR A 186 14.60 6.43 9.96
CA TYR A 186 13.51 6.66 10.92
C TYR A 186 13.23 5.45 11.81
N ASN A 187 14.05 4.39 11.71
CA ASN A 187 13.88 3.12 12.44
C ASN A 187 12.44 2.56 12.32
N ALA A 188 11.92 2.55 11.10
CA ALA A 188 10.56 2.12 10.80
C ALA A 188 10.56 0.85 9.96
N GLU A 189 9.57 -0.01 10.16
CA GLU A 189 9.36 -1.22 9.37
C GLU A 189 7.91 -1.31 8.88
N ALA A 190 7.73 -1.85 7.67
CA ALA A 190 6.43 -2.16 7.10
C ALA A 190 6.44 -3.57 6.50
N VAL A 191 5.40 -4.36 6.78
CA VAL A 191 5.27 -5.73 6.28
C VAL A 191 4.24 -5.74 5.15
N CYS A 192 4.61 -6.29 4.00
CA CYS A 192 3.68 -6.48 2.90
C CYS A 192 2.64 -7.54 3.29
N PRO A 193 1.34 -7.31 3.03
CA PRO A 193 0.34 -8.36 3.17
C PRO A 193 0.64 -9.49 2.17
N GLY A 194 0.33 -10.72 2.56
CA GLY A 194 0.64 -11.91 1.77
C GLY A 194 2.06 -12.43 1.94
N TYR A 195 2.46 -13.31 1.03
CA TYR A 195 3.76 -13.95 0.99
C TYR A 195 4.32 -13.86 -0.43
N TYR A 196 5.63 -13.66 -0.55
CA TYR A 196 6.32 -13.86 -1.81
C TYR A 196 6.29 -15.34 -2.16
N GLN A 197 5.87 -15.68 -3.39
CA GLN A 197 5.61 -17.04 -3.86
C GLN A 197 4.84 -17.86 -2.82
N ASP A 198 3.68 -17.35 -2.41
CA ASP A 198 2.82 -17.94 -1.38
C ASP A 198 2.47 -19.41 -1.71
N LYS A 199 2.84 -20.31 -0.79
CA LYS A 199 2.57 -21.76 -0.90
C LYS A 199 1.50 -22.23 0.08
N ASN A 200 0.83 -21.32 0.78
CA ASN A 200 -0.30 -21.66 1.64
C ASN A 200 -1.56 -21.85 0.80
N HIS A 201 -2.33 -22.90 1.10
CA HIS A 201 -3.64 -23.15 0.48
C HIS A 201 -3.63 -23.06 -1.06
N VAL A 202 -2.55 -23.53 -1.69
CA VAL A 202 -2.43 -23.58 -3.15
C VAL A 202 -3.37 -24.65 -3.68
N ILE A 203 -4.22 -24.25 -4.61
CA ILE A 203 -5.16 -25.11 -5.33
C ILE A 203 -4.40 -25.84 -6.44
N THR A 204 -3.65 -25.09 -7.26
CA THR A 204 -2.74 -25.65 -8.27
C THR A 204 -1.76 -24.60 -8.79
N SER A 205 -0.55 -25.05 -9.07
CA SER A 205 0.49 -24.36 -9.85
C SER A 205 0.65 -25.00 -11.24
N PHE A 206 -0.16 -26.00 -11.58
CA PHE A 206 -0.02 -26.86 -12.78
C PHE A 206 1.31 -27.63 -12.87
N ASP A 207 2.14 -27.56 -11.81
CA ASP A 207 3.46 -28.18 -11.71
C ASP A 207 3.47 -29.34 -10.71
N SER A 208 4.62 -30.00 -10.54
CA SER A 208 4.74 -31.17 -9.68
C SER A 208 4.50 -30.89 -8.20
N ASP A 209 4.66 -29.65 -7.74
CA ASP A 209 4.44 -29.27 -6.34
C ASP A 209 2.94 -29.15 -6.01
N PHE A 210 2.12 -28.62 -6.94
CA PHE A 210 0.66 -28.57 -6.82
C PHE A 210 -0.01 -28.93 -8.16
N PRO A 211 -0.04 -30.22 -8.51
CA PRO A 211 -0.40 -30.67 -9.85
C PRO A 211 -1.89 -30.46 -10.16
N TYR A 212 -2.18 -30.18 -11.43
CA TYR A 212 -3.53 -30.18 -11.94
C TYR A 212 -3.94 -31.59 -12.39
N THR A 213 -4.86 -32.21 -11.66
CA THR A 213 -5.19 -33.64 -11.80
C THR A 213 -6.50 -33.91 -12.55
N SER A 214 -7.29 -32.89 -12.84
CA SER A 214 -8.56 -33.04 -13.56
C SER A 214 -8.34 -33.26 -15.05
N GLY A 215 -9.18 -34.09 -15.68
CA GLY A 215 -9.18 -34.29 -17.12
C GLY A 215 -9.76 -33.11 -17.91
N THR A 216 -10.60 -32.29 -17.28
CA THR A 216 -11.24 -31.14 -17.93
C THR A 216 -10.21 -30.06 -18.22
N GLY A 217 -10.24 -29.50 -19.44
CA GLY A 217 -9.41 -28.34 -19.78
C GLY A 217 -7.91 -28.60 -19.92
N GLN A 218 -7.45 -29.85 -19.85
CA GLN A 218 -6.02 -30.23 -19.98
C GLN A 218 -5.36 -29.71 -21.26
N GLN A 219 -6.11 -29.59 -22.36
CA GLN A 219 -5.62 -29.02 -23.63
C GLN A 219 -5.13 -27.57 -23.53
N TRP A 220 -5.52 -26.85 -22.46
CA TRP A 220 -5.10 -25.48 -22.20
C TRP A 220 -3.89 -25.41 -21.28
N VAL A 221 -3.47 -26.50 -20.65
CA VAL A 221 -2.35 -26.50 -19.69
C VAL A 221 -1.06 -26.85 -20.41
N GLY A 222 -0.03 -26.03 -20.23
CA GLY A 222 1.31 -26.33 -20.69
C GLY A 222 2.27 -25.17 -20.53
N ALA A 223 3.53 -25.40 -20.89
CA ALA A 223 4.56 -24.37 -20.93
C ALA A 223 4.62 -23.65 -22.29
N GLY A 224 5.22 -22.46 -22.32
CA GLY A 224 5.48 -21.71 -23.53
C GLY A 224 6.58 -20.67 -23.32
N PRO A 225 7.27 -20.23 -24.38
CA PRO A 225 8.26 -19.16 -24.27
C PRO A 225 7.61 -17.79 -24.03
N GLU A 226 6.37 -17.61 -24.47
CA GLU A 226 5.63 -16.35 -24.39
C GLU A 226 4.20 -16.59 -23.85
N PRO A 227 3.79 -15.89 -22.77
CA PRO A 227 4.67 -15.15 -21.88
C PRO A 227 5.63 -16.11 -21.16
N LYS A 228 6.83 -15.64 -20.82
CA LYS A 228 7.75 -16.40 -19.97
C LYS A 228 7.01 -16.83 -18.69
N PRO A 229 7.03 -18.12 -18.31
CA PRO A 229 6.29 -18.62 -17.15
C PRO A 229 6.78 -18.01 -15.83
N THR A 230 5.85 -17.87 -14.88
CA THR A 230 6.14 -17.61 -13.45
C THR A 230 6.63 -18.87 -12.74
N SER A 231 6.06 -20.01 -13.09
CA SER A 231 6.52 -21.36 -12.77
C SER A 231 6.07 -22.30 -13.92
N GLY A 232 6.81 -23.39 -14.12
CA GLY A 232 6.69 -24.35 -15.23
C GLY A 232 5.47 -24.24 -16.15
N ASN A 233 4.43 -25.02 -15.88
CA ASN A 233 3.20 -25.06 -16.66
C ASN A 233 2.18 -24.04 -16.16
N TYR A 234 1.29 -23.62 -17.06
CA TYR A 234 0.21 -22.69 -16.75
C TYR A 234 -0.95 -22.89 -17.73
N ILE A 235 -2.12 -22.32 -17.44
CA ILE A 235 -3.21 -22.27 -18.42
C ILE A 235 -2.87 -21.24 -19.50
N ARG A 236 -3.00 -21.64 -20.77
CA ARG A 236 -2.83 -20.83 -21.97
C ARG A 236 -4.15 -20.75 -22.74
N PHE A 237 -4.97 -19.75 -22.42
CA PHE A 237 -6.25 -19.52 -23.09
C PHE A 237 -6.08 -18.52 -24.25
N GLU A 238 -5.76 -19.09 -25.41
CA GLU A 238 -5.57 -18.36 -26.68
C GLU A 238 -6.63 -18.78 -27.70
N VAL A 239 -7.54 -17.87 -28.01
CA VAL A 239 -8.63 -18.08 -28.98
C VAL A 239 -8.79 -16.88 -29.91
N ASP A 240 -9.22 -17.14 -31.13
CA ASP A 240 -9.59 -16.14 -32.13
C ASP A 240 -10.64 -16.70 -33.10
N GLN A 241 -11.20 -15.80 -33.90
CA GLN A 241 -12.24 -16.12 -34.88
C GLN A 241 -11.79 -17.05 -36.01
N GLN A 242 -10.49 -17.08 -36.34
CA GLN A 242 -9.94 -17.95 -37.37
C GLN A 242 -9.83 -19.39 -36.87
N LYS A 243 -9.35 -19.58 -35.64
CA LYS A 243 -9.20 -20.89 -35.00
C LYS A 243 -10.54 -21.49 -34.56
N TYR A 244 -11.49 -20.63 -34.17
CA TYR A 244 -12.82 -21.04 -33.70
C TYR A 244 -13.95 -20.34 -34.49
N PRO A 245 -14.15 -20.68 -35.78
CA PRO A 245 -15.10 -19.97 -36.65
C PRO A 245 -16.55 -19.97 -36.15
N ASN A 246 -16.95 -21.02 -35.43
CA ASN A 246 -18.31 -21.22 -34.93
C ASN A 246 -18.51 -20.77 -33.47
N GLY A 247 -17.50 -20.19 -32.83
CA GLY A 247 -17.51 -19.99 -31.38
C GLY A 247 -17.07 -21.23 -30.60
N LEU A 248 -16.75 -21.03 -29.33
CA LEU A 248 -16.50 -22.11 -28.37
C LEU A 248 -17.77 -22.51 -27.61
N GLY A 249 -18.78 -21.63 -27.60
CA GLY A 249 -19.97 -21.83 -26.77
C GLY A 249 -19.62 -21.60 -25.30
N TRP A 250 -20.19 -22.45 -24.42
CA TRP A 250 -19.79 -22.52 -23.02
C TRP A 250 -18.96 -23.79 -22.78
N PHE A 251 -17.89 -23.69 -22.00
CA PHE A 251 -17.05 -24.83 -21.62
C PHE A 251 -16.33 -24.54 -20.30
N TYR A 252 -15.76 -25.58 -19.68
CA TYR A 252 -14.87 -25.44 -18.53
C TYR A 252 -13.42 -25.29 -18.98
N LEU A 253 -12.81 -24.15 -18.65
CA LEU A 253 -11.39 -23.91 -18.82
C LEU A 253 -10.58 -24.76 -17.84
N MET A 254 -11.09 -24.92 -16.61
CA MET A 254 -10.60 -25.87 -15.61
C MET A 254 -11.71 -26.25 -14.62
N GLU A 255 -11.59 -27.43 -14.03
CA GLU A 255 -12.37 -27.89 -12.88
C GLU A 255 -11.39 -28.56 -11.92
N ASN A 256 -11.18 -28.02 -10.72
CA ASN A 256 -10.18 -28.52 -9.81
C ASN A 256 -10.79 -28.88 -8.45
N SER A 257 -10.68 -30.14 -8.04
CA SER A 257 -11.08 -30.55 -6.69
C SER A 257 -10.16 -29.93 -5.67
N TYR A 258 -10.73 -29.27 -4.67
CA TYR A 258 -9.97 -28.65 -3.59
C TYR A 258 -10.71 -28.81 -2.27
N ASP A 259 -9.97 -29.20 -1.24
CA ASP A 259 -10.51 -29.36 0.10
C ASP A 259 -10.49 -28.01 0.82
N TYR A 260 -11.59 -27.27 0.67
CA TYR A 260 -11.77 -25.99 1.32
C TYR A 260 -11.89 -26.21 2.83
N GLN A 261 -11.09 -25.49 3.60
CA GLN A 261 -11.24 -25.50 5.05
C GLN A 261 -12.61 -24.95 5.45
N LEU A 262 -13.19 -25.48 6.53
CA LEU A 262 -14.52 -25.09 6.98
C LEU A 262 -14.66 -23.57 7.20
N ASP A 263 -13.63 -22.91 7.74
CA ASP A 263 -13.62 -21.46 7.93
C ASP A 263 -13.68 -20.69 6.60
N MET A 264 -13.07 -21.19 5.52
CA MET A 264 -13.16 -20.57 4.19
C MET A 264 -14.59 -20.65 3.64
N ILE A 265 -15.31 -21.73 3.95
CA ILE A 265 -16.70 -21.95 3.49
C ILE A 265 -17.68 -21.10 4.30
N GLN A 266 -17.49 -21.04 5.62
CA GLN A 266 -18.41 -20.34 6.54
C GLN A 266 -18.14 -18.83 6.62
N HIS A 267 -16.89 -18.41 6.37
CA HIS A 267 -16.45 -17.02 6.43
C HIS A 267 -15.69 -16.59 5.15
N PRO A 268 -16.26 -16.79 3.94
CA PRO A 268 -15.55 -16.50 2.70
C PRO A 268 -15.20 -15.01 2.56
N GLU A 269 -15.89 -14.10 3.26
CA GLU A 269 -15.58 -12.67 3.31
C GLU A 269 -14.19 -12.36 3.87
N LYS A 270 -13.58 -13.29 4.61
CA LYS A 270 -12.23 -13.16 5.15
C LYS A 270 -11.14 -13.61 4.18
N TYR A 271 -11.50 -14.14 3.02
CA TYR A 271 -10.57 -14.77 2.09
C TYR A 271 -10.65 -14.16 0.69
N VAL A 272 -9.59 -14.41 -0.08
CA VAL A 272 -9.53 -14.12 -1.52
C VAL A 272 -8.97 -15.33 -2.25
N LEU A 273 -9.45 -15.59 -3.47
CA LEU A 273 -8.74 -16.40 -4.45
C LEU A 273 -7.69 -15.50 -5.11
N LYS A 274 -6.43 -15.89 -5.05
CA LYS A 274 -5.32 -15.27 -5.79
C LYS A 274 -4.83 -16.19 -6.90
N PHE A 275 -4.36 -15.57 -7.97
CA PHE A 275 -3.65 -16.23 -9.06
C PHE A 275 -2.86 -15.17 -9.84
N GLU A 276 -1.94 -15.65 -10.65
CA GLU A 276 -1.10 -14.83 -11.51
C GLU A 276 -1.78 -14.79 -12.86
N LEU A 277 -1.94 -13.59 -13.39
CA LEU A 277 -2.61 -13.33 -14.66
C LEU A 277 -1.68 -12.55 -15.58
N ASN A 278 -1.52 -13.04 -16.80
CA ASN A 278 -0.98 -12.27 -17.91
C ASN A 278 -2.06 -12.18 -19.00
N MET A 279 -2.32 -10.96 -19.47
CA MET A 279 -3.26 -10.72 -20.55
C MET A 279 -2.52 -10.10 -21.72
N GLY A 280 -2.53 -10.77 -22.88
CA GLY A 280 -2.05 -10.19 -24.12
C GLY A 280 -3.01 -9.16 -24.71
N LEU A 281 -4.30 -9.27 -24.39
CA LEU A 281 -5.38 -8.39 -24.87
C LEU A 281 -6.40 -8.14 -23.74
N PRO A 282 -7.06 -6.96 -23.71
CA PRO A 282 -8.17 -6.74 -22.80
C PRO A 282 -9.39 -7.59 -23.20
N ILE A 283 -10.12 -8.11 -22.21
CA ILE A 283 -11.40 -8.79 -22.42
C ILE A 283 -12.51 -7.76 -22.64
N ARG A 284 -13.47 -8.04 -23.54
CA ARG A 284 -14.65 -7.18 -23.75
C ARG A 284 -15.98 -7.93 -23.67
N LYS A 285 -16.07 -9.14 -24.23
CA LYS A 285 -17.33 -9.90 -24.39
C LYS A 285 -17.30 -11.29 -23.77
N THR A 286 -16.12 -11.90 -23.67
CA THR A 286 -15.95 -13.23 -23.08
C THR A 286 -16.36 -13.18 -21.61
N ASN A 287 -17.30 -14.03 -21.22
CA ASN A 287 -17.70 -14.14 -19.82
C ASN A 287 -16.94 -15.29 -19.16
N PHE A 288 -16.49 -15.05 -17.94
CA PHE A 288 -15.93 -16.06 -17.06
C PHE A 288 -16.89 -16.27 -15.90
N PHE A 289 -16.95 -17.48 -15.37
CA PHE A 289 -17.72 -17.82 -14.19
C PHE A 289 -16.81 -18.66 -13.30
N ILE A 290 -16.57 -18.17 -12.09
CA ILE A 290 -15.71 -18.81 -11.11
C ILE A 290 -16.56 -19.11 -9.89
N TYR A 291 -16.70 -20.39 -9.53
CA TYR A 291 -17.62 -20.76 -8.47
C TYR A 291 -17.20 -22.06 -7.77
N TYR A 292 -17.57 -22.09 -6.49
CA TYR A 292 -17.46 -23.23 -5.61
C TYR A 292 -18.68 -24.12 -5.79
N TYR A 293 -18.48 -25.25 -6.48
CA TYR A 293 -19.48 -26.29 -6.75
C TYR A 293 -20.84 -25.79 -7.32
N TRP A 294 -21.53 -26.60 -8.13
CA TRP A 294 -22.80 -26.18 -8.72
C TRP A 294 -23.99 -26.37 -7.75
N ALA A 295 -24.03 -25.57 -6.67
CA ALA A 295 -25.19 -25.50 -5.77
C ALA A 295 -26.12 -24.32 -6.10
N VAL A 296 -25.57 -23.24 -6.66
CA VAL A 296 -26.27 -22.01 -7.06
C VAL A 296 -25.78 -21.62 -8.46
N ALA A 297 -26.66 -21.06 -9.29
CA ALA A 297 -26.27 -20.56 -10.59
C ALA A 297 -25.20 -19.46 -10.44
N PRO A 298 -24.00 -19.62 -11.03
CA PRO A 298 -22.93 -18.65 -10.89
C PRO A 298 -23.24 -17.38 -11.68
N SER A 299 -22.88 -16.23 -11.12
CA SER A 299 -22.91 -14.96 -11.85
C SER A 299 -21.61 -14.79 -12.65
N PRO A 300 -21.65 -14.10 -13.80
CA PRO A 300 -20.44 -13.85 -14.56
C PRO A 300 -19.47 -13.00 -13.73
N ILE A 301 -18.23 -13.47 -13.64
CA ILE A 301 -17.08 -12.69 -13.25
C ILE A 301 -16.60 -11.99 -14.52
N GLY A 302 -17.08 -10.76 -14.71
CA GLY A 302 -16.77 -9.94 -15.88
C GLY A 302 -15.38 -9.28 -15.81
N GLY A 303 -15.17 -8.34 -16.73
CA GLY A 303 -13.93 -7.56 -16.84
C GLY A 303 -13.52 -6.84 -15.56
N ASP A 304 -14.47 -6.52 -14.66
CA ASP A 304 -14.21 -5.80 -13.41
C ASP A 304 -13.18 -6.50 -12.50
N PHE A 305 -13.14 -7.84 -12.51
CA PHE A 305 -12.17 -8.62 -11.73
C PHE A 305 -10.96 -9.10 -12.55
N PHE A 306 -11.06 -9.09 -13.88
CA PHE A 306 -9.93 -9.32 -14.78
C PHE A 306 -9.36 -7.98 -15.29
N THR A 307 -9.11 -7.07 -14.34
CA THR A 307 -8.46 -5.80 -14.62
C THR A 307 -6.97 -5.90 -14.36
N VAL A 308 -6.17 -5.66 -15.41
CA VAL A 308 -4.71 -5.61 -15.33
C VAL A 308 -4.22 -4.19 -15.54
N GLN A 309 -3.15 -3.80 -14.84
CA GLN A 309 -2.52 -2.50 -15.04
C GLN A 309 -1.69 -2.49 -16.32
N ASN A 310 -1.05 -3.61 -16.65
CA ASN A 310 -0.23 -3.76 -17.85
C ASN A 310 -0.56 -5.04 -18.60
N LEU A 311 -0.80 -4.94 -19.91
CA LEU A 311 -0.86 -6.10 -20.79
C LEU A 311 0.55 -6.70 -20.96
N GLY A 312 0.62 -7.99 -21.25
CA GLY A 312 1.86 -8.72 -21.50
C GLY A 312 2.71 -8.98 -20.26
N ARG A 313 2.24 -8.64 -19.05
CA ARG A 313 2.96 -8.84 -17.79
C ARG A 313 2.15 -9.68 -16.81
N TRP A 314 2.82 -10.64 -16.18
CA TRP A 314 2.27 -11.37 -15.05
C TRP A 314 2.05 -10.44 -13.86
N GLN A 315 0.85 -10.51 -13.30
CA GLN A 315 0.34 -9.71 -12.19
C GLN A 315 -0.45 -10.60 -11.25
N THR A 316 -0.36 -10.37 -9.95
CA THR A 316 -1.24 -11.06 -9.00
C THR A 316 -2.61 -10.40 -9.01
N ILE A 317 -3.65 -11.19 -9.27
CA ILE A 317 -5.06 -10.79 -9.20
C ILE A 317 -5.69 -11.44 -7.99
N ALA A 318 -6.60 -10.73 -7.33
CA ALA A 318 -7.35 -11.23 -6.18
C ALA A 318 -8.85 -11.08 -6.41
N ILE A 319 -9.60 -12.16 -6.22
CA ILE A 319 -11.05 -12.18 -6.27
C ILE A 319 -11.56 -12.50 -4.87
N PRO A 320 -12.43 -11.66 -4.26
CA PRO A 320 -13.01 -11.97 -2.95
C PRO A 320 -13.70 -13.34 -2.96
N LEU A 321 -13.38 -14.20 -1.98
CA LEU A 321 -13.84 -15.58 -1.99
C LEU A 321 -15.37 -15.65 -1.85
N GLU A 322 -16.00 -14.65 -1.25
CA GLU A 322 -17.47 -14.52 -1.18
C GLU A 322 -18.16 -14.33 -2.54
N LYS A 323 -17.40 -14.07 -3.61
CA LYS A 323 -17.90 -14.09 -5.00
C LYS A 323 -17.92 -15.50 -5.60
N ILE A 324 -17.15 -16.41 -5.02
CA ILE A 324 -16.95 -17.78 -5.51
C ILE A 324 -17.75 -18.75 -4.63
N ILE A 325 -17.70 -18.58 -3.31
CA ILE A 325 -18.47 -19.30 -2.30
C ILE A 325 -19.58 -18.37 -1.79
N PRO A 326 -20.86 -18.69 -2.03
CA PRO A 326 -21.97 -17.90 -1.49
C PRO A 326 -21.93 -17.81 0.03
N MET A 327 -22.19 -16.62 0.58
CA MET A 327 -22.32 -16.42 2.03
C MET A 327 -23.43 -17.31 2.63
N GLY A 328 -23.23 -17.73 3.89
CA GLY A 328 -24.19 -18.56 4.62
C GLY A 328 -24.11 -20.06 4.29
N ASN A 329 -23.09 -20.49 3.52
CA ASN A 329 -22.85 -21.90 3.27
C ASN A 329 -22.35 -22.59 4.55
N THR A 330 -22.96 -23.72 4.90
CA THR A 330 -22.68 -24.44 6.16
C THR A 330 -21.51 -25.42 6.05
N GLY A 331 -21.07 -25.74 4.82
CA GLY A 331 -20.01 -26.72 4.58
C GLY A 331 -20.48 -28.19 4.57
N THR A 332 -21.78 -28.44 4.44
CA THR A 332 -22.34 -29.81 4.43
C THR A 332 -22.37 -30.48 3.05
N SER A 333 -21.89 -29.80 2.00
CA SER A 333 -21.72 -30.39 0.66
C SER A 333 -20.70 -31.54 0.71
N THR A 334 -20.80 -32.52 -0.18
CA THR A 334 -19.78 -33.57 -0.37
C THR A 334 -18.95 -33.36 -1.63
N SER A 335 -19.29 -32.34 -2.43
CA SER A 335 -18.59 -31.97 -3.66
C SER A 335 -18.00 -30.59 -3.51
N PHE A 336 -16.69 -30.50 -3.72
CA PHE A 336 -15.91 -29.28 -3.57
C PHE A 336 -14.95 -29.15 -4.75
N SER A 337 -15.15 -28.11 -5.55
CA SER A 337 -14.25 -27.79 -6.65
C SER A 337 -14.24 -26.29 -6.92
N LEU A 338 -13.07 -25.81 -7.34
CA LEU A 338 -12.94 -24.55 -8.04
C LEU A 338 -13.24 -24.80 -9.53
N ASN A 339 -14.31 -24.21 -10.04
CA ASN A 339 -14.71 -24.37 -11.43
C ASN A 339 -14.54 -23.03 -12.16
N PHE A 340 -13.94 -23.10 -13.35
CA PHE A 340 -13.71 -21.95 -14.22
C PHE A 340 -14.42 -22.20 -15.54
N ARG A 341 -15.66 -21.69 -15.67
CA ARG A 341 -16.43 -21.78 -16.92
C ARG A 341 -16.21 -20.53 -17.76
N VAL A 342 -16.09 -20.72 -19.05
CA VAL A 342 -15.93 -19.64 -20.03
C VAL A 342 -17.07 -19.70 -21.03
N GLU A 343 -17.56 -18.53 -21.42
CA GLU A 343 -18.48 -18.34 -22.52
C GLU A 343 -17.86 -17.44 -23.58
N ASN A 344 -17.62 -17.99 -24.76
CA ASN A 344 -17.14 -17.27 -25.93
C ASN A 344 -17.90 -17.78 -27.16
N PHE A 345 -18.90 -17.03 -27.58
CA PHE A 345 -19.78 -17.36 -28.70
C PHE A 345 -19.34 -16.64 -29.98
N SER A 346 -19.83 -17.10 -31.13
CA SER A 346 -19.63 -16.40 -32.40
C SER A 346 -20.41 -15.07 -32.42
N PRO A 347 -19.82 -13.95 -32.87
CA PRO A 347 -18.44 -13.81 -33.32
C PRO A 347 -17.43 -13.87 -32.16
N VAL A 348 -16.39 -14.70 -32.33
CA VAL A 348 -15.38 -14.98 -31.31
C VAL A 348 -14.59 -13.72 -31.02
N GLU A 349 -14.58 -13.34 -29.74
CA GLU A 349 -13.61 -12.40 -29.24
C GLU A 349 -12.23 -13.07 -29.22
N GLN A 350 -11.24 -12.39 -29.80
CA GLN A 350 -9.84 -12.78 -29.62
C GLN A 350 -9.44 -12.60 -28.15
N VAL A 351 -8.96 -13.68 -27.53
CA VAL A 351 -8.46 -13.71 -26.15
C VAL A 351 -7.06 -14.28 -26.14
N ALA A 352 -6.20 -13.68 -25.32
CA ALA A 352 -4.88 -14.20 -24.99
C ALA A 352 -4.69 -13.98 -23.48
N MET A 353 -5.02 -15.00 -22.68
CA MET A 353 -4.94 -14.95 -21.23
C MET A 353 -4.21 -16.17 -20.68
N TYR A 354 -3.39 -15.92 -19.67
CA TYR A 354 -2.53 -16.91 -19.07
C TYR A 354 -2.70 -16.89 -17.56
N PHE A 355 -2.92 -18.06 -16.95
CA PHE A 355 -3.24 -18.17 -15.53
C PHE A 355 -2.33 -19.17 -14.84
N ASP A 356 -1.81 -18.82 -13.67
CA ASP A 356 -0.91 -19.66 -12.90
C ASP A 356 -1.12 -19.47 -11.38
N ASN A 357 -0.64 -20.42 -10.57
CA ASN A 357 -0.54 -20.37 -9.10
C ASN A 357 -1.85 -20.00 -8.36
N PHE A 358 -2.94 -20.68 -8.68
CA PHE A 358 -4.22 -20.51 -7.98
C PHE A 358 -4.10 -20.89 -6.50
N ARG A 359 -4.46 -19.99 -5.60
CA ARG A 359 -4.35 -20.17 -4.14
C ARG A 359 -5.38 -19.37 -3.37
N ILE A 360 -5.69 -19.78 -2.15
CA ILE A 360 -6.58 -19.03 -1.25
C ILE A 360 -5.76 -18.32 -0.20
N TYR A 361 -5.98 -17.02 -0.02
CA TYR A 361 -5.29 -16.21 0.97
C TYR A 361 -6.28 -15.60 1.95
N LYS A 362 -5.97 -15.64 3.24
CA LYS A 362 -6.76 -14.99 4.28
C LYS A 362 -6.35 -13.54 4.43
N LYS A 363 -7.31 -12.63 4.35
CA LYS A 363 -7.10 -11.19 4.49
C LYS A 363 -6.52 -10.90 5.89
N GLY A 364 -5.40 -10.19 5.93
CA GLY A 364 -4.77 -9.73 7.17
C GLY A 364 -3.74 -10.68 7.79
N GLU A 365 -3.37 -11.79 7.14
CA GLU A 365 -2.31 -12.73 7.59
C GLU A 365 -0.91 -12.46 7.04
#